data_AF-A0A954HKS6-F1
#
_entry.id   AF-A0A954HKS6-F1
#
_cell.length_a   1.000
_cell.length_b   1.000
_cell.length_c   1.000
_cell.angle_alpha   90.00
_cell.angle_beta   90.00
_cell.angle_gamma   90.00
#
_symmetry.space_group_name_H-M   'P 1'
#
loop_
_entity.id
_entity.type
_entity.pdbx_description
1 polymer ?
#
loop_
_entity_poly.entity_id
_entity_poly.type
_entity_poly.pdbx_seq_one_letter_code
_entity_poly.pdbx_strand_id
1 'polypeptide(L)'
;MPLVKISLVRVFVPVLVLSFVLPTLTVQGDEPNDSQTRREAAFSTLMKDCVLIGSFTVDGREETPPKTERYQIESVTKVAGNLWTFMTHIKYGNVDTRLPVTVPVEWAGDTPMVSLTNASIPGLGDEFSARVIFHDNRYAGTWQHGKAGGHMFGRIERGAEKESE
;
A
#
# COMPACT_ATOMS: atom_id res chain seq x y z
N MET A 1 41.19 26.70 -71.90
CA MET A 1 41.46 27.70 -70.85
C MET A 1 41.71 26.95 -69.55
N PRO A 2 42.86 27.13 -68.88
CA PRO A 2 43.38 26.14 -67.92
C PRO A 2 43.25 26.58 -66.45
N LEU A 3 43.60 25.65 -65.54
CA LEU A 3 43.83 25.78 -64.08
C LEU A 3 42.55 25.95 -63.22
N VAL A 4 42.39 25.28 -62.07
CA VAL A 4 43.34 25.15 -60.96
C VAL A 4 43.14 23.80 -60.23
N LYS A 5 44.25 23.12 -59.91
CA LYS A 5 44.31 21.98 -58.98
C LYS A 5 44.21 22.49 -57.54
N ILE A 6 43.29 21.94 -56.74
CA ILE A 6 43.33 22.05 -55.27
C ILE A 6 43.40 20.64 -54.72
N SER A 7 44.56 20.29 -54.19
CA SER A 7 44.75 19.10 -53.36
C SER A 7 44.61 19.55 -51.91
N LEU A 8 43.62 19.03 -51.19
CA LEU A 8 43.51 19.23 -49.74
C LEU A 8 43.20 17.90 -49.05
N VAL A 9 44.28 17.32 -48.52
CA VAL A 9 44.44 16.50 -47.31
C VAL A 9 43.22 15.69 -46.85
N ARG A 10 43.33 14.36 -47.02
CA ARG A 10 42.47 13.36 -46.36
C ARG A 10 42.75 13.35 -44.85
N VAL A 11 41.88 13.97 -44.06
CA VAL A 11 41.82 13.72 -42.61
C VAL A 11 40.97 12.48 -42.40
N PHE A 12 41.63 11.35 -42.16
CA PHE A 12 40.99 10.10 -41.75
C PHE A 12 40.69 10.19 -40.25
N VAL A 13 39.49 10.64 -39.88
CA VAL A 13 39.00 10.54 -38.50
C VAL A 13 38.50 9.11 -38.31
N PRO A 14 39.08 8.29 -37.41
CA PRO A 14 38.49 7.01 -37.09
C PRO A 14 37.24 7.29 -36.25
N VAL A 15 36.07 7.08 -36.85
CA VAL A 15 34.81 7.00 -36.11
C VAL A 15 34.88 5.72 -35.29
N LEU A 16 35.35 5.84 -34.04
CA LEU A 16 35.27 4.80 -33.04
C LEU A 16 33.78 4.65 -32.68
N VAL A 17 33.08 3.71 -33.33
CA VAL A 17 31.73 3.31 -32.95
C VAL A 17 31.84 2.54 -31.64
N LEU A 18 31.74 3.28 -30.53
CA LEU A 18 31.65 2.71 -29.20
C LEU A 18 30.25 2.11 -29.05
N SER A 19 30.10 0.84 -29.43
CA SER A 19 28.89 0.06 -29.19
C SER A 19 28.65 -0.01 -27.68
N PHE A 20 27.83 0.90 -27.16
CA PHE A 20 27.24 0.77 -25.84
C PHE A 20 26.30 -0.43 -25.88
N VAL A 21 26.81 -1.59 -25.45
CA VAL A 21 25.97 -2.74 -25.12
C VAL A 21 25.20 -2.32 -23.88
N LEU A 22 24.00 -1.77 -24.07
CA LEU A 22 23.05 -1.57 -22.99
C LEU A 22 22.82 -2.94 -22.35
N PRO A 23 23.16 -3.16 -21.06
CA PRO A 23 22.71 -4.36 -20.39
C PRO A 23 21.19 -4.32 -20.45
N THR A 24 20.59 -5.27 -21.15
CA THR A 24 19.17 -5.55 -21.05
C THR A 24 18.91 -5.82 -19.58
N LEU A 25 18.28 -4.86 -18.90
CA LEU A 25 17.64 -5.07 -17.61
C LEU A 25 16.63 -6.19 -17.84
N THR A 26 17.03 -7.41 -17.53
CA THR A 26 16.10 -8.50 -17.33
C THR A 26 15.23 -8.07 -16.16
N VAL A 27 14.03 -7.58 -16.46
CA VAL A 27 12.94 -7.50 -15.48
C VAL A 27 12.68 -8.94 -15.09
N GLN A 28 13.29 -9.35 -13.98
CA GLN A 28 13.13 -10.67 -13.42
C GLN A 28 11.68 -10.80 -12.97
N GLY A 29 10.96 -11.74 -13.58
CA GLY A 29 9.61 -12.09 -13.17
C GLY A 29 9.55 -12.44 -11.69
N ASP A 30 8.44 -12.04 -11.08
CA ASP A 30 8.19 -11.87 -9.64
C ASP A 30 8.06 -13.21 -8.89
N GLU A 31 9.12 -14.01 -8.85
CA GLU A 31 9.20 -15.13 -7.90
C GLU A 31 9.33 -14.56 -6.48
N PRO A 32 8.49 -14.96 -5.51
CA PRO A 32 8.54 -14.42 -4.16
C PRO A 32 9.92 -14.69 -3.56
N ASN A 33 10.70 -13.62 -3.41
CA ASN A 33 12.01 -13.73 -2.78
C ASN A 33 11.85 -13.82 -1.25
N ASP A 34 12.86 -14.34 -0.57
CA ASP A 34 12.85 -14.55 0.89
C ASP A 34 12.49 -13.28 1.68
N SER A 35 12.87 -12.08 1.20
CA SER A 35 12.52 -10.81 1.84
C SER A 35 11.03 -10.48 1.73
N GLN A 36 10.39 -10.80 0.61
CA GLN A 36 8.95 -10.64 0.41
C GLN A 36 8.18 -11.60 1.30
N THR A 37 8.53 -12.88 1.31
CA THR A 37 7.87 -13.86 2.19
C THR A 37 7.98 -13.45 3.65
N ARG A 38 9.14 -12.93 4.07
CA ARG A 38 9.35 -12.47 5.45
C ARG A 38 8.49 -11.27 5.83
N ARG A 39 8.41 -10.22 5.00
CA ARG A 39 7.58 -9.04 5.30
C ARG A 39 6.08 -9.39 5.30
N GLU A 40 5.65 -10.26 4.40
CA GLU A 40 4.25 -10.74 4.33
C GLU A 40 3.87 -11.56 5.58
N ALA A 41 4.76 -12.44 6.03
CA ALA A 41 4.58 -13.18 7.29
C ALA A 41 4.59 -12.25 8.51
N ALA A 42 5.47 -11.24 8.52
CA ALA A 42 5.54 -10.25 9.60
C ALA A 42 4.25 -9.43 9.68
N PHE A 43 3.69 -8.99 8.55
CA PHE A 43 2.42 -8.27 8.52
C PHE A 43 1.24 -9.13 9.01
N SER A 44 1.16 -10.38 8.55
CA SER A 44 0.15 -11.34 9.04
C SER A 44 0.24 -11.53 10.56
N THR A 45 1.47 -11.59 11.09
CA THR A 45 1.73 -11.73 12.53
C THR A 45 1.38 -10.47 13.32
N LEU A 46 1.69 -9.29 12.78
CA LEU A 46 1.37 -8.01 13.41
C LEU A 46 -0.14 -7.83 13.60
N MET A 47 -0.92 -8.24 12.60
CA MET A 47 -2.36 -8.02 12.52
C MET A 47 -3.21 -9.16 13.09
N LYS A 48 -2.58 -10.24 13.58
CA LYS A 48 -3.30 -11.36 14.20
C LYS A 48 -3.77 -10.99 15.60
N ASP A 49 -5.04 -11.27 15.89
CA ASP A 49 -5.66 -11.08 17.21
C ASP A 49 -5.36 -9.69 17.82
N CYS A 50 -5.45 -8.65 16.99
CA CYS A 50 -5.15 -7.28 17.38
C CYS A 50 -6.38 -6.38 17.34
N VAL A 51 -6.26 -5.21 17.97
CA VAL A 51 -7.25 -4.15 17.91
C VAL A 51 -6.59 -2.87 17.41
N LEU A 52 -7.15 -2.30 16.35
CA LEU A 52 -6.82 -0.96 15.89
C LEU A 52 -7.62 0.03 16.75
N ILE A 53 -6.91 0.87 17.49
CA ILE A 53 -7.51 1.93 18.31
C ILE A 53 -7.00 3.26 17.79
N GLY A 54 -7.91 4.07 17.29
CA GLY A 54 -7.52 5.32 16.65
C GLY A 54 -8.61 6.36 16.62
N SER A 55 -8.42 7.31 15.73
CA SER A 55 -9.35 8.37 15.47
C SER A 55 -9.30 8.77 14.01
N PHE A 56 -10.40 9.35 13.53
CA PHE A 56 -10.49 9.89 12.17
C PHE A 56 -11.06 11.31 12.16
N THR A 57 -10.63 12.08 11.16
CA THR A 57 -11.15 13.41 10.84
C THR A 57 -12.12 13.33 9.67
N VAL A 58 -12.87 14.41 9.47
CA VAL A 58 -13.67 14.65 8.26
C VAL A 58 -13.24 16.00 7.71
N ASP A 59 -12.86 16.05 6.44
CA ASP A 59 -12.48 17.30 5.76
C ASP A 59 -13.63 18.32 5.83
N GLY A 60 -13.29 19.59 6.05
CA GLY A 60 -14.25 20.67 6.30
C GLY A 60 -14.87 20.66 7.70
N ARG A 61 -14.35 19.84 8.62
CA ARG A 61 -14.74 19.79 10.04
C ARG A 61 -13.54 19.85 10.98
N GLU A 62 -12.53 20.63 10.62
CA GLU A 62 -11.25 20.73 11.34
C GLU A 62 -11.42 21.24 12.78
N GLU A 63 -12.44 22.05 13.03
CA GLU A 63 -12.77 22.58 14.37
C GLU A 63 -13.42 21.53 15.31
N THR A 64 -13.78 20.35 14.79
CA THR A 64 -14.33 19.25 15.60
C THR A 64 -13.22 18.30 16.01
N PRO A 65 -13.15 17.87 17.29
CA PRO A 65 -12.21 16.83 17.70
C PRO A 65 -12.35 15.57 16.83
N PRO A 66 -11.24 14.88 16.51
CA PRO A 66 -11.27 13.62 15.79
C PRO A 66 -12.21 12.61 16.47
N LYS A 67 -12.97 11.88 15.67
CA LYS A 67 -13.89 10.84 16.15
C LYS A 67 -13.11 9.57 16.45
N THR A 68 -13.37 8.94 17.58
CA THR A 68 -12.71 7.69 17.95
C THR A 68 -13.23 6.52 17.12
N GLU A 69 -12.33 5.58 16.83
CA GLU A 69 -12.65 4.32 16.15
C GLU A 69 -11.96 3.13 16.83
N ARG A 70 -12.56 1.95 16.66
CA ARG A 70 -12.02 0.69 17.16
C ARG A 70 -12.38 -0.45 16.20
N TYR A 71 -11.37 -1.17 15.71
CA TYR A 71 -11.56 -2.35 14.87
C TYR A 71 -10.82 -3.55 15.44
N GLN A 72 -11.53 -4.64 15.67
CA GLN A 72 -10.90 -5.90 16.05
C GLN A 72 -10.55 -6.68 14.78
N ILE A 73 -9.28 -7.06 14.66
CA ILE A 73 -8.76 -7.86 13.55
C ILE A 73 -8.44 -9.24 14.10
N GLU A 74 -9.12 -10.26 13.58
CA GLU A 74 -8.87 -11.65 13.94
C GLU A 74 -7.65 -12.17 13.17
N SER A 75 -7.60 -11.90 11.87
CA SER A 75 -6.50 -12.32 11.01
C SER A 75 -6.38 -11.48 9.75
N VAL A 76 -5.18 -11.47 9.17
CA VAL A 76 -4.89 -10.89 7.86
C VAL A 76 -4.13 -11.93 7.05
N THR A 77 -4.68 -12.31 5.90
CA THR A 77 -4.14 -13.40 5.06
C THR A 77 -4.07 -12.97 3.60
N LYS A 78 -2.94 -13.26 2.96
CA LYS A 78 -2.75 -13.03 1.51
C LYS A 78 -3.57 -14.05 0.73
N VAL A 79 -4.31 -13.58 -0.28
CA VAL A 79 -5.16 -14.43 -1.12
C VAL A 79 -4.51 -14.66 -2.48
N ALA A 80 -4.23 -13.59 -3.21
CA ALA A 80 -3.63 -13.65 -4.55
C ALA A 80 -3.01 -12.31 -4.92
N GLY A 81 -1.85 -12.30 -5.58
CA GLY A 81 -1.19 -11.06 -6.00
C GLY A 81 -0.96 -10.12 -4.81
N ASN A 82 -1.50 -8.91 -4.88
CA ASN A 82 -1.49 -7.93 -3.79
C ASN A 82 -2.77 -7.94 -2.94
N LEU A 83 -3.70 -8.88 -3.14
CA LEU A 83 -4.97 -8.95 -2.39
C LEU A 83 -4.81 -9.68 -1.07
N TRP A 84 -5.34 -9.06 -0.02
CA TRP A 84 -5.33 -9.57 1.35
C TRP A 84 -6.73 -9.50 1.93
N THR A 85 -7.12 -10.53 2.66
CA THR A 85 -8.36 -10.56 3.42
C THR A 85 -8.07 -10.28 4.89
N PHE A 86 -8.73 -9.25 5.41
CA PHE A 86 -8.78 -8.90 6.81
C PHE A 86 -10.08 -9.49 7.37
N MET A 87 -9.98 -10.45 8.29
CA MET A 87 -11.15 -10.90 9.03
C MET A 87 -11.38 -9.94 10.20
N THR A 88 -12.41 -9.11 10.07
CA THR A 88 -12.64 -7.99 10.98
C THR A 88 -13.95 -8.16 11.73
N HIS A 89 -13.95 -7.78 13.00
CA HIS A 89 -15.13 -7.64 13.82
C HIS A 89 -15.38 -6.15 14.03
N ILE A 90 -16.45 -5.66 13.40
CA ILE A 90 -16.77 -4.23 13.35
C ILE A 90 -17.99 -3.98 14.24
N LYS A 91 -17.83 -3.01 15.14
CA LYS A 91 -18.93 -2.44 15.92
C LYS A 91 -19.16 -0.99 15.49
N TYR A 92 -20.27 -0.73 14.80
CA TYR A 92 -20.63 0.60 14.34
C TYR A 92 -22.14 0.84 14.46
N GLY A 93 -22.55 1.82 15.29
CA GLY A 93 -23.97 2.05 15.57
C GLY A 93 -24.63 0.81 16.18
N ASN A 94 -25.64 0.27 15.50
CA ASN A 94 -26.33 -0.97 15.87
C ASN A 94 -25.78 -2.22 15.15
N VAL A 95 -24.71 -2.08 14.37
CA VAL A 95 -24.09 -3.19 13.64
C VAL A 95 -22.96 -3.75 14.48
N ASP A 96 -23.07 -5.03 14.83
CA ASP A 96 -22.05 -5.84 15.48
C ASP A 96 -21.85 -7.10 14.63
N THR A 97 -20.85 -7.10 13.76
CA THR A 97 -20.71 -8.17 12.76
C THR A 97 -19.25 -8.50 12.41
N ARG A 98 -19.03 -9.76 12.06
CA ARG A 98 -17.77 -10.25 11.50
C ARG A 98 -17.85 -10.23 9.98
N LEU A 99 -16.96 -9.51 9.33
CA LEU A 99 -16.92 -9.37 7.88
C LEU A 99 -15.50 -9.57 7.34
N PRO A 100 -15.30 -10.45 6.34
CA PRO A 100 -14.07 -10.48 5.57
C PRO A 100 -13.98 -9.25 4.64
N VAL A 101 -12.96 -8.42 4.85
CA VAL A 101 -12.67 -7.25 4.01
C VAL A 101 -11.45 -7.58 3.16
N THR A 102 -11.66 -7.76 1.84
CA THR A 102 -10.57 -8.08 0.91
C THR A 102 -10.11 -6.82 0.20
N VAL A 103 -8.85 -6.44 0.40
CA VAL A 103 -8.27 -5.19 -0.10
C VAL A 103 -6.86 -5.39 -0.66
N PRO A 104 -6.44 -4.59 -1.64
CA PRO A 104 -5.05 -4.54 -2.07
C PRO A 104 -4.14 -3.97 -0.96
N VAL A 105 -3.00 -4.62 -0.75
CA VAL A 105 -1.91 -4.18 0.11
C VAL A 105 -0.66 -4.01 -0.74
N GLU A 106 -0.19 -2.76 -0.81
CA GLU A 106 1.05 -2.36 -1.44
C GLU A 106 2.16 -2.20 -0.40
N TRP A 107 3.41 -2.15 -0.84
CA TRP A 107 4.57 -2.07 0.06
C TRP A 107 5.44 -0.85 -0.24
N ALA A 108 5.77 -0.08 0.80
CA ALA A 108 6.84 0.91 0.78
C ALA A 108 8.06 0.32 1.50
N GLY A 109 8.94 -0.35 0.74
CA GLY A 109 10.01 -1.16 1.32
C GLY A 109 9.46 -2.38 2.05
N ASP A 110 9.56 -2.39 3.37
CA ASP A 110 9.00 -3.40 4.28
C ASP A 110 7.71 -2.95 4.98
N THR A 111 7.23 -1.73 4.69
CA THR A 111 6.04 -1.14 5.31
C THR A 111 4.79 -1.42 4.47
N PRO A 112 3.80 -2.17 4.98
CA PRO A 112 2.56 -2.46 4.26
C PRO A 112 1.59 -1.29 4.27
N MET A 113 0.85 -1.13 3.17
CA MET A 113 -0.15 -0.09 2.97
C MET A 113 -1.41 -0.64 2.30
N VAL A 114 -2.58 -0.48 2.91
CA VAL A 114 -3.86 -0.70 2.22
C VAL A 114 -4.06 0.40 1.17
N SER A 115 -4.34 0.02 -0.08
CA SER A 115 -4.35 0.93 -1.24
C SER A 115 -5.63 0.83 -2.08
N LEU A 116 -6.73 1.40 -1.59
CA LEU A 116 -8.02 1.36 -2.28
C LEU A 116 -8.21 2.57 -3.19
N THR A 117 -8.72 2.36 -4.41
CA THR A 117 -9.07 3.45 -5.33
C THR A 117 -10.45 3.16 -5.92
N ASN A 118 -11.45 3.96 -5.52
CA ASN A 118 -12.84 3.87 -5.96
C ASN A 118 -13.37 2.41 -5.97
N ALA A 119 -13.13 1.69 -4.90
CA ALA A 119 -13.40 0.26 -4.78
C ALA A 119 -14.77 -0.01 -4.14
N SER A 120 -15.39 -1.09 -4.58
CA SER A 120 -16.56 -1.68 -3.94
C SER A 120 -16.13 -2.71 -2.91
N ILE A 121 -16.66 -2.61 -1.70
CA ILE A 121 -16.41 -3.58 -0.62
C ILE A 121 -17.72 -4.32 -0.33
N PRO A 122 -17.78 -5.64 -0.56
CA PRO A 122 -18.97 -6.45 -0.28
C PRO A 122 -19.48 -6.25 1.14
N GLY A 123 -20.76 -5.90 1.27
CA GLY A 123 -21.40 -5.67 2.58
C GLY A 123 -21.18 -4.28 3.18
N LEU A 124 -20.28 -3.45 2.65
CA LEU A 124 -20.05 -2.09 3.13
C LEU A 124 -20.49 -1.00 2.14
N GLY A 125 -20.44 -1.27 0.83
CA GLY A 125 -20.88 -0.33 -0.21
C GLY A 125 -19.86 -0.12 -1.33
N ASP A 126 -20.01 0.99 -2.04
CA ASP A 126 -19.20 1.37 -3.21
C ASP A 126 -18.39 2.65 -2.95
N GLU A 127 -17.49 3.02 -3.87
CA GLU A 127 -16.75 4.30 -3.85
C GLU A 127 -15.78 4.49 -2.66
N PHE A 128 -15.16 3.42 -2.16
CA PHE A 128 -14.13 3.50 -1.13
C PHE A 128 -12.75 3.79 -1.71
N SER A 129 -12.06 4.78 -1.15
CA SER A 129 -10.63 5.01 -1.40
C SER A 129 -9.88 5.17 -0.07
N ALA A 130 -8.66 4.63 0.00
CA ALA A 130 -7.86 4.69 1.21
C ALA A 130 -6.37 4.50 0.92
N ARG A 131 -5.52 5.15 1.72
CA ARG A 131 -4.08 4.91 1.77
C ARG A 131 -3.68 4.83 3.24
N VAL A 132 -3.69 3.62 3.80
CA VAL A 132 -3.41 3.40 5.23
C VAL A 132 -2.14 2.58 5.39
N ILE A 133 -1.10 3.20 5.93
CA ILE A 133 0.19 2.58 6.22
C ILE A 133 0.21 2.00 7.63
N PHE A 134 0.89 0.87 7.80
CA PHE A 134 1.12 0.24 9.10
C PHE A 134 2.62 0.19 9.36
N HIS A 135 3.07 0.85 10.42
CA HIS A 135 4.49 0.90 10.78
C HIS A 135 4.62 0.71 12.29
N ASP A 136 5.42 -0.28 12.69
CA ASP A 136 5.51 -0.75 14.08
C ASP A 136 4.13 -1.06 14.66
N ASN A 137 3.77 -0.40 15.78
CA ASN A 137 2.49 -0.52 16.45
C ASN A 137 1.54 0.64 16.11
N ARG A 138 1.72 1.30 14.97
CA ARG A 138 0.92 2.46 14.55
C ARG A 138 0.37 2.27 13.15
N TYR A 139 -0.74 2.95 12.89
CA TYR A 139 -1.25 3.13 11.54
C TYR A 139 -1.67 4.57 11.34
N ALA A 140 -1.60 5.02 10.09
CA ALA A 140 -2.08 6.34 9.68
C ALA A 140 -2.40 6.34 8.19
N GLY A 141 -3.27 7.24 7.77
CA GLY A 141 -3.65 7.29 6.36
C GLY A 141 -4.75 8.28 6.03
N THR A 142 -5.16 8.22 4.76
CA THR A 142 -6.38 8.86 4.27
C THR A 142 -7.48 7.84 4.08
N TRP A 143 -8.73 8.31 4.22
CA TRP A 143 -9.94 7.56 3.89
C TRP A 143 -10.87 8.46 3.09
N GLN A 144 -11.66 7.84 2.21
CA GLN A 144 -12.69 8.52 1.44
C GLN A 144 -13.80 7.54 1.07
N HIS A 145 -15.04 8.03 1.15
CA HIS A 145 -16.25 7.36 0.71
C HIS A 145 -17.13 8.37 -0.04
N GLY A 146 -17.20 8.23 -1.37
CA GLY A 146 -17.82 9.21 -2.25
C GLY A 146 -17.20 10.61 -2.07
N LYS A 147 -18.01 11.59 -1.64
CA LYS A 147 -17.58 12.99 -1.45
C LYS A 147 -16.99 13.30 -0.06
N ALA A 148 -17.10 12.38 0.90
CA ALA A 148 -16.58 12.57 2.24
C ALA A 148 -15.23 11.88 2.39
N GLY A 149 -14.28 12.53 3.05
CA GLY A 149 -12.98 11.95 3.34
C GLY A 149 -12.30 12.63 4.52
N GLY A 150 -11.07 12.20 4.78
CA GLY A 150 -10.21 12.79 5.79
C GLY A 150 -9.02 11.90 6.12
N HIS A 151 -8.50 12.06 7.32
CA HIS A 151 -7.38 11.29 7.84
C HIS A 151 -7.85 10.30 8.90
N MET A 152 -7.16 9.18 9.03
CA MET A 152 -7.31 8.24 10.13
C MET A 152 -5.93 7.87 10.68
N PHE A 153 -5.83 7.69 11.99
CA PHE A 153 -4.57 7.34 12.64
C PHE A 153 -4.81 6.71 14.00
N GLY A 154 -3.88 5.87 14.44
CA GLY A 154 -4.00 5.19 15.71
C GLY A 154 -2.85 4.26 16.02
N ARG A 155 -3.12 3.33 16.93
CA ARG A 155 -2.19 2.30 17.38
C ARG A 155 -2.79 0.90 17.26
N ILE A 156 -1.92 -0.07 17.15
CA ILE A 156 -2.21 -1.50 17.08
C ILE A 156 -1.94 -2.08 18.47
N GLU A 157 -2.98 -2.55 19.15
CA GLU A 157 -2.87 -3.24 20.43
C GLU A 157 -3.07 -4.74 20.22
N ARG A 158 -2.12 -5.56 20.68
CA ARG A 158 -2.22 -7.02 20.61
C ARG A 158 -2.78 -7.57 21.91
N GLY A 159 -3.67 -8.55 21.79
CA GLY A 159 -4.39 -9.09 22.93
C GLY A 159 -5.54 -8.17 23.31
N ALA A 160 -6.72 -8.43 22.75
CA ALA A 160 -7.92 -8.09 23.49
C ALA A 160 -7.81 -8.81 24.85
N GLU A 161 -7.90 -8.06 25.94
CA GLU A 161 -8.27 -8.61 27.23
C GLU A 161 -9.36 -9.66 26.98
N LYS A 162 -9.09 -10.89 27.40
CA LYS A 162 -10.18 -11.78 27.78
C LYS A 162 -10.89 -11.01 28.89
N GLU A 163 -12.00 -10.35 28.55
CA GLU A 163 -12.95 -9.91 29.55
C GLU A 163 -13.34 -11.19 30.31
N SER A 164 -12.83 -11.30 31.53
CA SER A 164 -12.98 -12.48 32.37
C SER A 164 -14.46 -12.67 32.66
N GLU A 165 -15.03 -13.77 32.16
CA GLU A 165 -16.28 -14.33 32.66
C GLU A 165 -16.02 -15.12 33.96
#